data_AF-C0RC33-F1
#
_entry.id   AF-C0RC33-F1
#
_cell.length_a   1.000
_cell.length_b   1.000
_cell.length_c   1.000
_cell.angle_alpha   90.00
_cell.angle_beta   90.00
_cell.angle_gamma   90.00
#
_symmetry.space_group_name_H-M   'P 1'
#
loop_
_entity.id
_entity.type
_entity.pdbx_description
1 polymer ?
#
loop_
_entity_poly.entity_id
_entity_poly.type
_entity_poly.pdbx_seq_one_letter_code
_entity_poly.pdbx_strand_id
1 'polypeptide(L)'
;MKKLNLIIVALFNTLFAACHFGLTGEIKAKLESSSADVKSKILQIKEDAAKKGVNFLAFTNTATGSKVTTGGSALREAKVQAINEVEKFLKIIEEEALKLKENGNSSQFLAMYDLMLEVSGSLDAIGIKGVKTSISEEASYNPVTTAERLVEVKTKIEDKLEGVKKRQKLEGEDIKISKSKKKK
;
A
#
# COMPACT_ATOMS: atom_id res chain seq x y z
N MET A 1 -41.69 -6.07 -30.32
CA MET A 1 -40.44 -5.31 -30.04
C MET A 1 -40.04 -5.25 -28.56
N LYS A 2 -40.96 -5.19 -27.57
CA LYS A 2 -40.58 -5.09 -26.14
C LYS A 2 -39.86 -6.32 -25.53
N LYS A 3 -40.14 -7.55 -25.98
CA LYS A 3 -39.53 -8.78 -25.43
C LYS A 3 -38.04 -8.97 -25.78
N LEU A 4 -37.60 -8.48 -26.94
CA LEU A 4 -36.20 -8.54 -27.37
C LEU A 4 -35.29 -7.64 -26.53
N ASN A 5 -35.76 -6.43 -26.16
CA ASN A 5 -35.02 -5.55 -25.26
C ASN A 5 -34.81 -6.14 -23.86
N LEU A 6 -35.79 -6.90 -23.34
CA LEU A 6 -35.66 -7.51 -22.02
C LEU A 6 -34.58 -8.62 -21.99
N ILE A 7 -34.53 -9.42 -23.07
CA ILE A 7 -33.53 -10.49 -23.25
C ILE A 7 -32.13 -9.89 -23.44
N ILE A 8 -32.00 -8.83 -24.24
CA ILE A 8 -30.73 -8.12 -24.44
C ILE A 8 -30.22 -7.50 -23.14
N VAL A 9 -31.08 -6.87 -22.34
CA VAL A 9 -30.70 -6.29 -21.03
C VAL A 9 -30.33 -7.39 -20.01
N ALA A 10 -31.02 -8.53 -20.01
CA ALA A 10 -30.68 -9.66 -19.16
C ALA A 10 -29.32 -10.28 -19.54
N LEU A 11 -29.04 -10.45 -20.84
CA LEU A 11 -27.75 -10.92 -21.37
C LEU A 11 -26.61 -9.94 -21.06
N PHE A 12 -26.86 -8.63 -21.14
CA PHE A 12 -25.86 -7.63 -20.76
C PHE A 12 -25.56 -7.66 -19.26
N ASN A 13 -26.56 -7.84 -18.39
CA ASN A 13 -26.33 -7.95 -16.95
C ASN A 13 -25.61 -9.23 -16.54
N THR A 14 -25.88 -10.37 -17.20
CA THR A 14 -25.15 -11.62 -16.92
C THR A 14 -23.71 -11.55 -17.44
N LEU A 15 -23.47 -10.89 -18.58
CA LEU A 15 -22.13 -10.64 -19.10
C LEU A 15 -21.35 -9.64 -18.22
N PHE A 16 -22.00 -8.59 -17.72
CA PHE A 16 -21.40 -7.63 -16.77
C PHE A 16 -21.05 -8.29 -15.43
N ALA A 17 -21.92 -9.14 -14.91
CA ALA A 17 -21.66 -9.91 -13.70
C ALA A 17 -20.47 -10.86 -13.90
N ALA A 18 -20.40 -11.55 -15.05
CA ALA A 18 -19.29 -12.44 -15.39
C ALA A 18 -17.94 -11.70 -15.54
N CYS A 19 -17.94 -10.45 -15.99
CA CYS A 19 -16.74 -9.63 -16.14
C CYS A 19 -16.26 -8.97 -14.81
N HIS A 20 -17.12 -8.85 -13.80
CA HIS A 20 -16.80 -8.20 -12.52
C HIS A 20 -16.72 -9.15 -11.31
N PHE A 21 -16.34 -10.41 -11.51
CA PHE A 21 -15.96 -11.27 -10.38
C PHE A 21 -14.57 -10.91 -9.87
N GLY A 22 -14.50 -9.98 -8.90
CA GLY A 22 -13.29 -9.67 -8.14
C GLY A 22 -12.89 -10.83 -7.21
N LEU A 23 -12.25 -10.52 -6.08
CA LEU A 23 -11.96 -11.54 -5.05
C LEU A 23 -13.27 -12.14 -4.51
N THR A 24 -13.33 -13.45 -4.34
CA THR A 24 -14.50 -14.18 -3.81
C THR A 24 -14.12 -15.18 -2.73
N GLY A 25 -15.09 -15.55 -1.90
CA GLY A 25 -14.95 -16.64 -0.93
C GLY A 25 -13.87 -16.39 0.13
N GLU A 26 -13.16 -17.47 0.49
CA GLU A 26 -12.16 -17.48 1.56
C GLU A 26 -10.98 -16.53 1.29
N ILE A 27 -10.52 -16.44 0.05
CA ILE A 27 -9.39 -15.56 -0.33
C ILE A 27 -9.77 -14.09 -0.09
N LYS A 28 -10.98 -13.68 -0.48
CA LYS A 28 -11.47 -12.32 -0.22
C LYS A 28 -11.46 -12.01 1.29
N ALA A 29 -12.10 -12.88 2.07
CA ALA A 29 -12.21 -12.69 3.52
C ALA A 29 -10.83 -12.63 4.19
N LYS A 30 -9.90 -13.51 3.78
CA LYS A 30 -8.53 -13.54 4.28
C LYS A 30 -7.78 -12.24 3.95
N LEU A 31 -7.85 -11.77 2.71
CA LEU A 31 -7.11 -10.57 2.29
C LEU A 31 -7.71 -9.28 2.88
N GLU A 32 -9.04 -9.16 2.93
CA GLU A 32 -9.72 -8.03 3.57
C GLU A 32 -9.45 -8.00 5.08
N SER A 33 -9.53 -9.15 5.77
CA SER A 33 -9.20 -9.25 7.18
C SER A 33 -7.74 -8.91 7.46
N SER A 34 -6.81 -9.39 6.62
CA SER A 34 -5.38 -9.09 6.78
C SER A 34 -5.08 -7.61 6.52
N SER A 35 -5.72 -7.00 5.53
CA SER A 35 -5.64 -5.56 5.25
C SER A 35 -6.16 -4.74 6.45
N ALA A 36 -7.28 -5.13 7.03
CA ALA A 36 -7.84 -4.48 8.22
C ALA A 36 -6.93 -4.61 9.45
N ASP A 37 -6.35 -5.79 9.69
CA ASP A 37 -5.39 -6.01 10.77
C ASP A 37 -4.17 -5.09 10.64
N VAL A 38 -3.61 -4.98 9.44
CA VAL A 38 -2.43 -4.12 9.19
C VAL A 38 -2.76 -2.66 9.46
N LYS A 39 -3.90 -2.17 8.96
CA LYS A 39 -4.34 -0.78 9.23
C LYS A 39 -4.54 -0.53 10.72
N SER A 40 -5.14 -1.49 11.43
CA SER A 40 -5.32 -1.43 12.88
C SER A 40 -3.98 -1.35 13.62
N LYS A 41 -3.01 -2.21 13.25
CA LYS A 41 -1.66 -2.17 13.82
C LYS A 41 -0.93 -0.86 13.53
N ILE A 42 -1.09 -0.29 12.34
CA ILE A 42 -0.50 1.02 12.02
C ILE A 42 -1.08 2.12 12.91
N LEU A 43 -2.38 2.08 13.20
CA LEU A 43 -3.01 2.99 14.17
C LEU A 43 -2.47 2.79 15.58
N GLN A 44 -2.31 1.55 16.03
CA GLN A 44 -1.71 1.25 17.34
C GLN A 44 -0.28 1.77 17.45
N ILE A 45 0.55 1.53 16.42
CA ILE A 45 1.92 2.05 16.34
C ILE A 45 1.95 3.58 16.42
N LYS A 46 1.01 4.24 15.74
CA LYS A 46 0.85 5.71 15.81
C LYS A 46 0.51 6.16 17.23
N GLU A 47 -0.45 5.53 17.88
CA GLU A 47 -0.84 5.86 19.26
C GLU A 47 0.31 5.67 20.25
N ASP A 48 1.06 4.58 20.14
CA ASP A 48 2.19 4.31 21.02
C ASP A 48 3.34 5.29 20.81
N ALA A 49 3.60 5.69 19.56
CA ALA A 49 4.53 6.76 19.27
C ALA A 49 4.06 8.10 19.85
N ALA A 50 2.76 8.38 19.83
CA ALA A 50 2.21 9.60 20.42
C ALA A 50 2.40 9.63 21.94
N LYS A 51 2.21 8.50 22.63
CA LYS A 51 2.53 8.35 24.07
C LYS A 51 4.01 8.60 24.36
N LYS A 52 4.91 8.29 23.42
CA LYS A 52 6.35 8.58 23.48
C LYS A 52 6.72 10.01 23.04
N GLY A 53 5.75 10.92 22.91
CA GLY A 53 6.00 12.34 22.62
C GLY A 53 6.07 12.72 21.14
N VAL A 54 5.56 11.87 20.24
CA VAL A 54 5.42 12.22 18.81
C VAL A 54 4.15 13.04 18.58
N ASN A 55 4.29 14.27 18.11
CA ASN A 55 3.14 15.11 17.75
C ASN A 55 2.77 14.93 16.27
N PHE A 56 1.93 13.93 15.98
CA PHE A 56 1.43 13.68 14.63
C PHE A 56 0.62 14.85 14.04
N LEU A 57 -0.01 15.70 14.87
CA LEU A 57 -0.74 16.89 14.39
C LEU A 57 0.18 17.97 13.85
N ALA A 58 1.44 17.98 14.27
CA ALA A 58 2.45 18.89 13.75
C ALA A 58 2.95 18.47 12.34
N PHE A 59 2.49 17.34 11.79
CA PHE A 59 2.80 16.96 10.42
C PHE A 59 2.15 17.92 9.42
N THR A 60 2.96 18.83 8.88
CA THR A 60 2.58 19.69 7.76
C THR A 60 3.37 19.31 6.51
N ASN A 61 3.14 20.02 5.41
CA ASN A 61 3.94 19.87 4.20
C ASN A 61 5.41 20.30 4.41
N THR A 62 5.71 21.08 5.46
CA THR A 62 7.02 21.68 5.73
C THR A 62 7.67 21.23 7.05
N ALA A 63 6.90 20.58 7.94
CA ALA A 63 7.37 20.03 9.21
C ALA A 63 7.10 18.52 9.27
N THR A 64 8.13 17.74 8.96
CA THR A 64 8.18 16.29 9.21
C THR A 64 9.52 15.95 9.90
N GLY A 65 9.60 14.85 10.66
CA GLY A 65 10.85 14.39 11.28
C GLY A 65 11.16 15.03 12.64
N SER A 66 12.35 15.62 12.79
CA SER A 66 12.83 16.18 14.09
C SER A 66 12.03 17.38 14.58
N LYS A 67 11.23 18.01 13.71
CA LYS A 67 10.36 19.15 14.08
C LYS A 67 9.06 18.74 14.75
N VAL A 68 8.67 17.46 14.64
CA VAL A 68 7.39 16.94 15.17
C VAL A 68 7.61 16.00 16.36
N THR A 69 8.85 15.87 16.83
CA THR A 69 9.22 15.03 17.98
C THR A 69 10.37 15.67 18.74
N THR A 70 10.32 15.61 20.07
CA THR A 70 11.49 15.85 20.92
C THR A 70 12.32 14.57 20.99
N GLY A 71 13.13 14.30 19.95
CA GLY A 71 14.13 13.23 19.98
C GLY A 71 14.17 12.27 18.78
N GLY A 72 13.22 12.33 17.83
CA GLY A 72 13.28 11.63 16.54
C GLY A 72 13.14 10.10 16.57
N SER A 73 13.63 9.44 17.62
CA SER A 73 13.76 7.98 17.73
C SER A 73 12.41 7.27 17.70
N ALA A 74 11.45 7.71 18.53
CA ALA A 74 10.12 7.10 18.59
C ALA A 74 9.37 7.16 17.24
N LEU A 75 9.50 8.25 16.48
CA LEU A 75 8.90 8.34 15.14
C LEU A 75 9.63 7.47 14.11
N ARG A 76 10.96 7.37 14.19
CA ARG A 76 11.74 6.48 13.31
C ARG A 76 11.38 5.02 13.56
N GLU A 77 11.31 4.62 14.83
CA GLU A 77 10.89 3.28 15.26
C GLU A 77 9.47 2.96 14.73
N ALA A 78 8.51 3.87 14.95
CA ALA A 78 7.14 3.71 14.47
C ALA A 78 7.05 3.53 12.95
N LYS A 79 7.85 4.31 12.18
CA LYS A 79 7.92 4.16 10.73
C LYS A 79 8.46 2.79 10.31
N VAL A 80 9.52 2.32 10.94
CA VAL A 80 10.11 1.01 10.62
C VAL A 80 9.13 -0.12 10.97
N GLN A 81 8.49 -0.07 12.14
CA GLN A 81 7.51 -1.08 12.56
C GLN A 81 6.32 -1.14 11.61
N ALA A 82 5.76 0.00 11.22
CA ALA A 82 4.64 0.05 10.30
C ALA A 82 5.00 -0.46 8.91
N ILE A 83 6.20 -0.14 8.41
CA ILE A 83 6.68 -0.69 7.14
C ILE A 83 6.77 -2.23 7.21
N ASN A 84 7.28 -2.78 8.31
CA ASN A 84 7.37 -4.23 8.50
C ASN A 84 5.99 -4.92 8.44
N GLU A 85 4.95 -4.31 9.02
CA GLU A 85 3.58 -4.86 8.93
C GLU A 85 3.05 -4.80 7.49
N VAL A 86 3.34 -3.74 6.74
CA VAL A 86 2.97 -3.64 5.32
C VAL A 86 3.70 -4.68 4.48
N GLU A 87 5.00 -4.90 4.67
CA GLU A 87 5.77 -5.91 3.93
C GLU A 87 5.23 -7.33 4.15
N LYS A 88 4.82 -7.67 5.38
CA LYS A 88 4.15 -8.95 5.67
C LYS A 88 2.88 -9.11 4.84
N PHE A 89 2.07 -8.06 4.75
CA PHE A 89 0.85 -8.06 3.93
C PHE A 89 1.15 -8.19 2.43
N LEU A 90 2.14 -7.46 1.93
CA LEU A 90 2.56 -7.53 0.53
C LEU A 90 3.02 -8.94 0.15
N LYS A 91 3.69 -9.65 1.06
CA LYS A 91 4.07 -11.05 0.88
C LYS A 91 2.84 -11.97 0.80
N ILE A 92 1.82 -11.75 1.63
CA ILE A 92 0.56 -12.52 1.54
C ILE A 92 -0.10 -12.30 0.18
N ILE A 93 -0.13 -11.07 -0.32
CA ILE A 93 -0.67 -10.75 -1.65
C ILE A 93 0.11 -11.48 -2.75
N GLU A 94 1.44 -11.48 -2.70
CA GLU A 94 2.29 -12.22 -3.65
C GLU A 94 1.95 -13.71 -3.66
N GLU A 95 1.88 -14.33 -2.48
CA GLU A 95 1.56 -15.75 -2.34
C GLU A 95 0.19 -16.10 -2.93
N GLU A 96 -0.84 -15.28 -2.68
CA GLU A 96 -2.17 -15.51 -3.25
C GLU A 96 -2.22 -15.20 -4.75
N ALA A 97 -1.50 -14.17 -5.22
CA ALA A 97 -1.41 -13.83 -6.64
C ALA A 97 -0.76 -14.94 -7.46
N LEU A 98 0.32 -15.55 -6.94
CA LEU A 98 1.02 -16.65 -7.60
C LEU A 98 0.17 -17.91 -7.71
N LYS A 99 -0.69 -18.20 -6.72
CA LYS A 99 -1.68 -19.30 -6.81
C LYS A 99 -2.69 -19.06 -7.93
N LEU A 100 -3.04 -17.81 -8.18
CA LEU A 100 -3.97 -17.40 -9.23
C LEU A 100 -3.28 -17.14 -10.57
N LYS A 101 -1.97 -17.35 -10.72
CA LYS A 101 -1.22 -17.00 -11.93
C LYS A 101 -1.82 -17.59 -13.21
N GLU A 102 -2.20 -18.87 -13.17
CA GLU A 102 -2.70 -19.59 -14.35
C GLU A 102 -4.20 -19.41 -14.59
N ASN A 103 -4.98 -19.20 -13.52
CA ASN A 103 -6.46 -19.28 -13.55
C ASN A 103 -7.16 -17.98 -13.11
N GLY A 104 -6.39 -17.00 -12.65
CA GLY A 104 -6.89 -15.74 -12.12
C GLY A 104 -7.34 -14.79 -13.24
N ASN A 105 -8.35 -13.98 -12.92
CA ASN A 105 -8.85 -12.97 -13.85
C ASN A 105 -8.32 -11.57 -13.49
N SER A 106 -8.38 -10.65 -14.45
CA SER A 106 -7.94 -9.27 -14.27
C SER A 106 -8.62 -8.56 -13.10
N SER A 107 -9.91 -8.80 -12.87
CA SER A 107 -10.69 -8.23 -11.76
C SER A 107 -10.18 -8.68 -10.39
N GLN A 108 -9.67 -9.90 -10.27
CA GLN A 108 -9.03 -10.40 -9.04
C GLN A 108 -7.70 -9.73 -8.77
N PHE A 109 -6.86 -9.57 -9.80
CA PHE A 109 -5.57 -8.88 -9.66
C PHE A 109 -5.73 -7.39 -9.36
N LEU A 110 -6.73 -6.74 -9.97
CA LEU A 110 -7.10 -5.36 -9.65
C LEU A 110 -7.56 -5.23 -8.20
N ALA A 111 -8.38 -6.14 -7.69
CA ALA A 111 -8.81 -6.12 -6.29
C ALA A 111 -7.64 -6.32 -5.31
N MET A 112 -6.66 -7.18 -5.64
CA MET A 112 -5.42 -7.32 -4.85
C MET A 112 -4.58 -6.04 -4.90
N TYR A 113 -4.47 -5.41 -6.07
CA TYR A 113 -3.79 -4.13 -6.25
C TYR A 113 -4.43 -3.01 -5.42
N ASP A 114 -5.75 -2.91 -5.42
CA ASP A 114 -6.48 -1.92 -4.61
C ASP A 114 -6.19 -2.08 -3.12
N LEU A 115 -6.14 -3.32 -2.63
CA LEU A 115 -5.76 -3.61 -1.24
C LEU A 115 -4.31 -3.20 -0.95
N MET A 116 -3.37 -3.46 -1.86
CA MET A 116 -1.97 -3.00 -1.73
C MET A 116 -1.89 -1.48 -1.63
N LEU A 117 -2.65 -0.75 -2.46
CA LEU A 117 -2.71 0.71 -2.41
C LEU A 117 -3.33 1.23 -1.12
N GLU A 118 -4.38 0.59 -0.64
CA GLU A 118 -5.07 1.02 0.57
C GLU A 118 -4.20 0.81 1.82
N VAL A 119 -3.56 -0.34 1.94
CA VAL A 119 -2.64 -0.66 3.04
C VAL A 119 -1.41 0.24 2.98
N SER A 120 -0.75 0.38 1.82
CA SER A 120 0.42 1.26 1.69
C SER A 120 0.07 2.74 1.90
N GLY A 121 -1.12 3.17 1.50
CA GLY A 121 -1.62 4.52 1.75
C GLY A 121 -1.87 4.83 3.22
N SER A 122 -2.18 3.82 4.05
CA SER A 122 -2.38 4.03 5.49
C SER A 122 -1.11 4.51 6.22
N LEU A 123 0.07 4.29 5.64
CA LEU A 123 1.35 4.80 6.15
C LEU A 123 1.46 6.34 6.11
N ASP A 124 0.58 7.03 5.36
CA ASP A 124 0.48 8.49 5.39
C ASP A 124 0.20 8.99 6.82
N ALA A 125 -0.57 8.22 7.62
CA ALA A 125 -0.97 8.57 8.98
C ALA A 125 0.22 8.69 9.96
N ILE A 126 1.37 8.08 9.62
CA ILE A 126 2.62 8.13 10.38
C ILE A 126 3.72 8.93 9.66
N GLY A 127 3.34 9.68 8.62
CA GLY A 127 4.22 10.59 7.91
C GLY A 127 5.16 9.91 6.90
N ILE A 128 4.76 8.77 6.35
CA ILE A 128 5.36 8.18 5.14
C ILE A 128 4.40 8.48 3.99
N LYS A 129 4.58 9.66 3.37
CA LYS A 129 3.64 10.18 2.37
C LYS A 129 4.00 9.77 0.94
N GLY A 130 2.98 9.64 0.09
CA GLY A 130 3.14 9.61 -1.37
C GLY A 130 3.43 8.24 -1.98
N VAL A 131 3.37 7.16 -1.20
CA VAL A 131 3.51 5.80 -1.74
C VAL A 131 2.32 5.48 -2.64
N LYS A 132 1.09 5.68 -2.16
CA LYS A 132 -0.14 5.41 -2.94
C LYS A 132 -0.21 6.22 -4.24
N THR A 133 0.04 7.53 -4.19
CA THR A 133 -0.08 8.41 -5.37
C THR A 133 0.90 8.02 -6.46
N SER A 134 2.18 7.84 -6.08
CA SER A 134 3.23 7.50 -7.04
C SER A 134 3.07 6.12 -7.68
N ILE A 135 2.37 5.18 -7.02
CA ILE A 135 2.08 3.85 -7.58
C ILE A 135 0.79 3.88 -8.42
N SER A 136 -0.19 4.73 -8.06
CA SER A 136 -1.43 4.91 -8.82
C SER A 136 -1.18 5.59 -10.17
N GLU A 137 -0.32 6.61 -10.20
CA GLU A 137 0.09 7.29 -11.44
C GLU A 137 0.71 6.31 -12.43
N GLU A 138 1.56 5.41 -11.95
CA GLU A 138 2.21 4.43 -12.81
C GLU A 138 1.23 3.37 -13.36
N ALA A 139 0.30 2.90 -12.52
CA ALA A 139 -0.70 1.92 -12.94
C ALA A 139 -1.71 2.50 -13.94
N SER A 140 -1.86 3.84 -14.03
CA SER A 140 -2.69 4.47 -15.05
C SER A 140 -2.16 4.25 -16.48
N TYR A 141 -0.85 4.13 -16.65
CA TYR A 141 -0.21 3.85 -17.93
C TYR A 141 -0.08 2.36 -18.22
N ASN A 142 0.04 1.53 -17.18
CA ASN A 142 0.15 0.08 -17.30
C ASN A 142 -0.69 -0.61 -16.21
N PRO A 143 -1.97 -0.90 -16.50
CA PRO A 143 -2.93 -1.48 -15.56
C PRO A 143 -2.50 -2.83 -14.99
N VAL A 144 -2.90 -3.12 -13.75
CA VAL A 144 -2.52 -4.35 -13.04
C VAL A 144 -3.53 -5.46 -13.33
N THR A 145 -3.38 -6.10 -14.49
CA THR A 145 -4.32 -7.14 -14.95
C THR A 145 -3.77 -8.57 -14.88
N THR A 146 -2.51 -8.77 -14.45
CA THR A 146 -1.88 -10.10 -14.32
C THR A 146 -1.13 -10.23 -12.99
N ALA A 147 -0.83 -11.48 -12.60
CA ALA A 147 -0.03 -11.78 -11.43
C ALA A 147 1.39 -11.19 -11.52
N GLU A 148 2.05 -11.31 -12.67
CA GLU A 148 3.40 -10.76 -12.89
C GLU A 148 3.40 -9.25 -12.69
N ARG A 149 2.41 -8.55 -13.26
CA ARG A 149 2.30 -7.11 -13.12
C ARG A 149 2.04 -6.71 -11.66
N LEU A 150 1.24 -7.49 -10.94
CA LEU A 150 0.98 -7.26 -9.51
C LEU A 150 2.26 -7.42 -8.69
N VAL A 151 3.09 -8.43 -8.97
CA VAL A 151 4.38 -8.65 -8.33
C VAL A 151 5.37 -7.51 -8.66
N GLU A 152 5.42 -7.03 -9.90
CA GLU A 152 6.25 -5.86 -10.25
C GLU A 152 5.87 -4.61 -9.46
N VAL A 153 4.57 -4.36 -9.33
CA VAL A 153 4.06 -3.22 -8.55
C VAL A 153 4.39 -3.39 -7.07
N LYS A 154 4.27 -4.61 -6.53
CA LYS A 154 4.66 -4.94 -5.16
C LYS A 154 6.12 -4.60 -4.93
N THR A 155 7.04 -5.06 -5.78
CA THR A 155 8.47 -4.77 -5.66
C THR A 155 8.73 -3.26 -5.65
N LYS A 156 8.01 -2.47 -6.45
CA LYS A 156 8.14 -1.00 -6.45
C LYS A 156 7.66 -0.35 -5.16
N ILE A 157 6.62 -0.91 -4.53
CA ILE A 157 6.22 -0.47 -3.20
C ILE A 157 7.33 -0.81 -2.20
N GLU A 158 7.83 -2.05 -2.20
CA GLU A 158 8.90 -2.50 -1.31
C GLU A 158 10.16 -1.64 -1.46
N ASP A 159 10.61 -1.35 -2.67
CA ASP A 159 11.78 -0.48 -2.93
C ASP A 159 11.61 0.93 -2.36
N LYS A 160 10.41 1.51 -2.50
CA LYS A 160 10.09 2.82 -1.92
C LYS A 160 10.12 2.77 -0.39
N LEU A 161 9.53 1.73 0.20
CA LEU A 161 9.50 1.54 1.65
C LEU A 161 10.90 1.27 2.23
N GLU A 162 11.72 0.50 1.54
CA GLU A 162 13.11 0.25 1.88
C GLU A 162 13.94 1.55 1.83
N GLY A 163 13.69 2.39 0.83
CA GLY A 163 14.25 3.74 0.77
C GLY A 163 13.88 4.60 1.99
N VAL A 164 12.69 4.43 2.55
CA VAL A 164 12.26 5.11 3.79
C VAL A 164 12.95 4.51 5.01
N LYS A 165 13.01 3.18 5.13
CA LYS A 165 13.72 2.45 6.20
C LYS A 165 15.17 2.86 6.30
N LYS A 166 15.90 2.86 5.18
CA LYS A 166 17.31 3.30 5.10
C LYS A 166 17.52 4.72 5.63
N ARG A 167 16.55 5.62 5.45
CA ARG A 167 16.60 6.99 5.97
C ARG A 167 16.27 7.08 7.46
N GLN A 168 15.62 6.08 8.04
CA GLN A 168 15.27 6.09 9.46
C GLN A 168 16.44 5.72 10.39
N LYS A 169 17.55 5.18 9.85
CA LYS A 169 18.79 4.78 10.57
C LYS A 169 18.64 4.74 12.10
N LEU A 170 18.22 3.59 12.61
CA LEU A 170 18.29 3.25 14.02
C LEU A 170 19.75 2.82 14.28
N GLU A 171 20.63 3.81 14.49
CA GLU A 171 22.08 3.75 14.78
C GLU A 171 22.97 2.70 14.06
N GLY A 172 24.02 3.16 13.36
CA GLY A 172 25.13 2.27 12.96
C GLY A 172 25.99 2.66 11.76
N GLU A 173 25.59 3.63 10.92
CA GLU A 173 26.44 4.02 9.78
C GLU A 173 26.50 5.53 9.60
N ASP A 174 27.62 6.09 10.03
CA ASP A 174 28.12 7.40 9.65
C ASP A 174 28.11 7.55 8.13
N ILE A 175 27.39 8.56 7.61
CA ILE A 175 27.61 9.03 6.26
C ILE A 175 27.94 10.51 6.33
N LYS A 176 29.21 10.82 6.03
CA LYS A 176 29.69 12.14 5.64
C LYS A 176 28.79 12.66 4.50
N ILE A 177 27.92 13.62 4.82
CA ILE A 177 27.05 14.27 3.83
C ILE A 177 27.92 15.18 2.96
N SER A 178 28.26 14.75 1.75
CA SER A 178 28.70 15.67 0.71
C SER A 178 27.48 16.44 0.19
N LYS A 179 27.41 17.73 0.55
CA LYS A 179 26.40 18.67 0.05
C LYS A 179 26.62 18.91 -1.45
N SER A 180 25.95 18.20 -2.33
CA SER A 180 25.79 18.65 -3.71
C SER A 180 24.59 19.61 -3.80
N LYS A 181 24.85 20.90 -3.58
CA LYS A 181 23.95 21.98 -4.02
C LYS A 181 23.86 21.90 -5.54
N LYS A 182 22.75 21.42 -6.10
CA LYS A 182 22.41 21.69 -7.50
C LYS A 182 21.49 22.91 -7.53
N LYS A 183 22.09 24.08 -7.68
CA LYS A 183 21.41 25.26 -8.23
C LYS A 183 21.29 25.05 -9.74
N LYS A 184 20.07 25.07 -10.26
CA LYS A 184 19.72 25.75 -11.51
C LYS A 184 18.31 26.26 -11.35
#